data_AF-A0A1L3ZEK4-F1
#
_entry.id   AF-A0A1L3ZEK4-F1
#
_cell.length_a   1.000
_cell.length_b   1.000
_cell.length_c   1.000
_cell.angle_alpha   90.00
_cell.angle_beta   90.00
_cell.angle_gamma   90.00
#
_symmetry.space_group_name_H-M   'P 1'
#
loop_
_entity.id
_entity.type
_entity.pdbx_description
1 polymer ?
#
loop_
_entity_poly.entity_id
_entity_poly.type
_entity_poly.pdbx_seq_one_letter_code
_entity_poly.pdbx_strand_id
1 'polypeptide(L)'
;MLVGISILGILYVVAMVFLAFFRRCRKFALWTGLFAVAVTLTAMTMTGSQINADARAAGYDSADDQRDAQRAGITDPAIWRSQREAYLRTWAAEKKQKEAAAKATKDQEGAQADATCSKDFNCWSNKFNRAATKVCAPQVERAAKNNFEWTDSFTSPKFPRAMINDNGASITYVGDAIKMQNGFGAWIIMTYECDFDTKAGRAIAVRVNPGQLTN
;
A
#
# COMPACT_ATOMS: atom_id res chain seq x y z
N MET A 1 12.70 -25.47 -25.65
CA MET A 1 11.32 -25.54 -26.18
C MET A 1 10.26 -25.11 -25.17
N LEU A 2 10.27 -25.59 -23.92
CA LEU A 2 9.22 -25.30 -22.93
C LEU A 2 9.10 -23.81 -22.51
N VAL A 3 10.22 -23.07 -22.43
CA VAL A 3 10.20 -21.61 -22.14
C VAL A 3 9.44 -20.81 -23.20
N GLY A 4 9.54 -21.21 -24.48
CA GLY A 4 8.82 -20.56 -25.58
C GLY A 4 7.30 -20.78 -25.50
N ILE A 5 6.87 -21.95 -24.99
CA ILE A 5 5.45 -22.26 -24.79
C ILE A 5 4.86 -21.42 -23.66
N SER A 6 5.61 -21.18 -22.58
CA SER A 6 5.17 -20.32 -21.47
C SER A 6 5.00 -18.86 -21.89
N ILE A 7 5.93 -18.31 -22.70
CA ILE A 7 5.84 -16.92 -23.20
C ILE A 7 4.64 -16.75 -24.14
N LEU A 8 4.44 -17.66 -25.09
CA LEU A 8 3.31 -17.63 -26.01
C LEU A 8 1.97 -17.78 -25.28
N GLY A 9 1.91 -18.63 -24.25
CA GLY A 9 0.71 -18.78 -23.43
C GLY A 9 0.37 -17.54 -22.60
N ILE A 10 1.38 -16.84 -22.05
CA ILE A 10 1.17 -15.57 -21.33
C ILE A 10 0.64 -14.50 -22.29
N LEU A 11 1.24 -14.35 -23.48
CA LEU A 11 0.79 -13.40 -24.49
C LEU A 11 -0.65 -13.69 -24.94
N TYR A 12 -1.01 -14.98 -25.07
CA TYR A 12 -2.38 -15.39 -25.38
C TYR A 12 -3.36 -15.02 -24.26
N VAL A 13 -3.01 -15.23 -22.99
CA VAL A 13 -3.85 -14.85 -21.84
C VAL A 13 -4.06 -13.33 -21.81
N VAL A 14 -3.02 -12.52 -22.05
CA VAL A 14 -3.13 -11.06 -22.13
C VAL A 14 -4.08 -10.63 -23.27
N ALA A 15 -3.98 -11.27 -24.43
CA ALA A 15 -4.90 -11.01 -25.55
C ALA A 15 -6.35 -11.39 -25.23
N MET A 16 -6.58 -12.49 -24.50
CA MET A 16 -7.92 -12.90 -24.07
C MET A 16 -8.52 -11.95 -23.02
N VAL A 17 -7.72 -11.40 -22.11
CA VAL A 17 -8.17 -10.34 -21.17
C VAL A 17 -8.63 -9.11 -21.94
N PHE A 18 -7.90 -8.70 -22.98
CA PHE A 18 -8.30 -7.59 -23.85
C PHE A 18 -9.62 -7.90 -24.59
N LEU A 19 -9.76 -9.11 -25.13
CA LEU A 19 -10.99 -9.53 -25.82
C LEU A 19 -12.21 -9.67 -24.88
N ALA A 20 -12.00 -9.88 -23.58
CA ALA A 20 -13.08 -9.97 -22.60
C ALA A 20 -13.83 -8.65 -22.37
N PHE A 21 -13.22 -7.50 -22.72
CA PHE A 21 -13.89 -6.20 -22.71
C PHE A 21 -15.01 -6.09 -23.78
N PHE A 22 -14.94 -6.90 -24.84
CA PHE A 22 -15.96 -6.93 -25.88
C PHE A 22 -17.07 -7.92 -25.51
N ARG A 23 -18.28 -7.39 -25.24
CA ARG A 23 -19.47 -8.17 -24.81
C ARG A 23 -19.76 -9.40 -25.69
N ARG A 24 -19.47 -9.33 -27.00
CA ARG A 24 -19.72 -10.40 -27.98
C ARG A 24 -18.75 -11.58 -27.85
N CYS A 25 -17.51 -11.32 -27.43
CA CYS A 25 -16.46 -12.33 -27.32
C CYS A 25 -16.18 -12.76 -25.87
N ARG A 26 -16.79 -12.08 -24.89
CA ARG A 26 -16.51 -12.26 -23.46
C ARG A 26 -16.61 -13.71 -22.97
N LYS A 27 -17.65 -14.44 -23.36
CA LYS A 27 -17.79 -15.86 -22.93
C LYS A 27 -16.69 -16.74 -23.53
N PHE A 28 -16.39 -16.58 -24.81
CA PHE A 28 -15.31 -17.31 -25.48
C PHE A 28 -13.95 -16.99 -24.86
N ALA A 29 -13.63 -15.70 -24.71
CA ALA A 29 -12.37 -15.24 -24.14
C ALA A 29 -12.14 -15.71 -22.69
N LEU A 30 -13.21 -15.77 -21.87
CA LEU A 30 -13.10 -16.29 -20.50
C LEU A 30 -12.80 -17.80 -20.47
N TRP A 31 -13.46 -18.60 -21.30
CA TRP A 31 -13.25 -20.06 -21.32
C TRP A 31 -11.89 -20.45 -21.92
N THR A 32 -11.49 -19.85 -23.04
CA THR A 32 -10.19 -20.14 -23.66
C THR A 32 -9.03 -19.54 -22.86
N GLY A 33 -9.23 -18.36 -22.26
CA GLY A 33 -8.26 -17.74 -21.35
C GLY A 33 -8.02 -18.60 -20.11
N LEU A 34 -9.08 -19.12 -19.48
CA LEU A 34 -8.94 -19.97 -18.29
C LEU A 34 -8.25 -21.31 -18.61
N PHE A 35 -8.56 -21.92 -19.75
CA PHE A 35 -7.84 -23.10 -20.24
C PHE A 35 -6.36 -22.80 -20.50
N ALA A 36 -6.05 -21.68 -21.15
CA ALA A 36 -4.67 -21.27 -21.41
C ALA A 36 -3.88 -21.03 -20.11
N VAL A 37 -4.49 -20.41 -19.09
CA VAL A 37 -3.91 -20.26 -17.75
C VAL A 37 -3.62 -21.62 -17.12
N ALA A 38 -4.57 -22.57 -17.16
CA ALA A 38 -4.37 -23.90 -16.60
C ALA A 38 -3.20 -24.64 -17.28
N VAL A 39 -3.12 -24.58 -18.63
CA VAL A 39 -2.03 -25.19 -19.39
C VAL A 39 -0.68 -24.54 -19.09
N THR A 40 -0.62 -23.20 -19.02
CA THR A 40 0.63 -22.48 -18.71
C THR A 40 1.13 -22.73 -17.31
N LEU A 41 0.25 -22.71 -16.30
CA LEU A 41 0.61 -23.01 -14.92
C LEU A 41 1.15 -24.44 -14.79
N THR A 42 0.47 -25.41 -15.42
CA THR A 42 0.91 -26.81 -15.41
C THR A 42 2.28 -26.95 -16.06
N ALA A 43 2.49 -26.34 -17.24
CA ALA A 43 3.77 -26.35 -17.93
C ALA A 43 4.91 -25.73 -17.08
N MET A 44 4.64 -24.63 -16.35
CA MET A 44 5.62 -24.00 -15.45
C MET A 44 6.00 -24.91 -14.27
N THR A 45 5.04 -25.63 -13.69
CA THR A 45 5.34 -26.58 -12.59
C THR A 45 6.19 -27.76 -13.08
N MET A 46 5.94 -28.25 -14.30
CA MET A 46 6.71 -29.35 -14.89
C MET A 46 8.15 -28.92 -15.21
N THR A 47 8.37 -27.74 -15.80
CA THR A 47 9.73 -27.22 -16.00
C THR A 47 10.46 -27.01 -14.68
N GLY A 48 9.79 -26.45 -13.67
CA GLY A 48 10.37 -26.31 -12.33
C GLY A 48 10.80 -27.66 -11.71
N SER A 49 10.00 -28.72 -11.89
CA SER A 49 10.36 -30.06 -11.41
C SER A 49 11.54 -30.68 -12.14
N GLN A 50 11.64 -30.49 -13.47
CA GLN A 50 12.75 -31.02 -14.27
C GLN A 50 14.05 -30.32 -13.90
N ILE A 51 14.04 -28.99 -13.80
CA ILE A 51 15.23 -28.21 -13.41
C ILE A 51 15.73 -28.61 -12.01
N ASN A 52 14.81 -28.85 -11.06
CA ASN A 52 15.17 -29.36 -9.74
C ASN A 52 15.72 -30.80 -9.77
N ALA A 53 15.19 -31.67 -10.65
CA ALA A 53 15.70 -33.02 -10.83
C ALA A 53 17.11 -33.00 -11.42
N ASP A 54 17.37 -32.15 -12.41
CA ASP A 54 18.69 -31.96 -13.02
C ASP A 54 19.71 -31.46 -11.98
N ALA A 55 19.33 -30.49 -11.15
CA ALA A 55 20.19 -30.00 -10.07
C ALA A 55 20.52 -31.09 -9.04
N ARG A 56 19.55 -31.94 -8.68
CA ARG A 56 19.75 -33.09 -7.79
C ARG A 56 20.64 -34.16 -8.42
N ALA A 57 20.47 -34.43 -9.72
CA ALA A 57 21.34 -35.33 -10.47
C ALA A 57 22.79 -34.81 -10.51
N ALA A 58 22.97 -33.50 -10.52
CA ALA A 58 24.27 -32.84 -10.41
C ALA A 58 24.82 -32.76 -8.97
N GLY A 59 24.10 -33.25 -7.96
CA GLY A 59 24.56 -33.32 -6.56
C GLY A 59 24.19 -32.13 -5.67
N TYR A 60 23.31 -31.23 -6.14
CA TYR A 60 22.78 -30.07 -5.39
C TYR A 60 21.41 -30.39 -4.76
N ASP A 61 20.99 -29.64 -3.74
CA ASP A 61 19.70 -29.88 -3.06
C ASP A 61 18.49 -29.44 -3.92
N SER A 62 18.69 -28.38 -4.71
CA SER A 62 17.70 -27.81 -5.64
C SER A 62 18.37 -26.94 -6.71
N ALA A 63 17.58 -26.49 -7.69
CA ALA A 63 18.02 -25.50 -8.66
C ALA A 63 18.44 -24.17 -8.01
N ASP A 64 17.87 -23.83 -6.86
CA ASP A 64 18.21 -22.61 -6.12
C ASP A 64 19.56 -22.78 -5.42
N ASP A 65 19.78 -23.94 -4.81
CA ASP A 65 21.04 -24.33 -4.17
C ASP A 65 22.21 -24.32 -5.18
N GLN A 66 21.97 -24.82 -6.40
CA GLN A 66 22.94 -24.75 -7.48
C GLN A 66 23.27 -23.31 -7.90
N ARG A 67 22.28 -22.40 -7.94
CA ARG A 67 22.53 -20.99 -8.27
C ARG A 67 23.29 -20.27 -7.15
N ASP A 68 23.02 -20.61 -5.90
CA ASP A 68 23.78 -20.09 -4.76
C ASP A 68 25.23 -20.57 -4.81
N ALA A 69 25.47 -21.85 -5.10
CA ALA A 69 26.82 -22.37 -5.31
C ALA A 69 27.57 -21.62 -6.43
N GLN A 70 26.92 -21.41 -7.58
CA GLN A 70 27.47 -20.62 -8.68
C GLN A 70 27.74 -19.16 -8.31
N ARG A 71 26.87 -18.53 -7.51
CA ARG A 71 27.06 -17.17 -7.00
C ARG A 71 28.26 -17.08 -6.05
N ALA A 72 28.52 -18.13 -5.29
CA ALA A 72 29.74 -18.27 -4.48
C ALA A 72 30.98 -18.62 -5.32
N GLY A 73 30.83 -18.88 -6.63
CA GLY A 73 31.92 -19.31 -7.51
C GLY A 73 32.34 -20.77 -7.31
N ILE A 74 31.49 -21.60 -6.68
CA ILE A 74 31.77 -22.99 -6.35
C ILE A 74 30.98 -23.90 -7.31
N THR A 75 31.70 -24.66 -8.13
CA THR A 75 31.11 -25.59 -9.12
C THR A 75 31.05 -27.04 -8.61
N ASP A 76 31.79 -27.36 -7.55
CA ASP A 76 31.81 -28.69 -6.93
C ASP A 76 30.72 -28.79 -5.82
N PRO A 77 29.73 -29.70 -5.96
CA PRO A 77 28.66 -29.87 -4.98
C PRO A 77 29.14 -30.35 -3.60
N ALA A 78 30.27 -31.08 -3.51
CA ALA A 78 30.81 -31.52 -2.24
C ALA A 78 31.44 -30.36 -1.47
N ILE A 79 32.20 -29.50 -2.17
CA ILE A 79 32.77 -28.28 -1.60
C ILE A 79 31.65 -27.34 -1.13
N TRP A 80 30.65 -27.13 -1.99
CA TRP A 80 29.49 -26.29 -1.66
C TRP A 80 28.79 -26.76 -0.39
N ARG A 81 28.46 -28.05 -0.27
CA ARG A 81 27.78 -28.60 0.91
C ARG A 81 28.53 -28.35 2.22
N SER A 82 29.86 -28.34 2.18
CA SER A 82 30.68 -28.07 3.37
C SER A 82 30.73 -26.59 3.79
N GLN A 83 30.57 -25.66 2.85
CA GLN A 83 30.74 -24.22 3.09
C GLN A 83 29.45 -23.40 3.01
N ARG A 84 28.36 -23.97 2.49
CA ARG A 84 27.09 -23.26 2.21
C ARG A 84 26.57 -22.48 3.40
N GLU A 85 26.66 -23.02 4.62
CA GLU A 85 26.11 -22.36 5.80
C GLU A 85 26.84 -21.06 6.12
N ALA A 86 28.15 -21.00 5.88
CA ALA A 86 28.93 -19.79 6.06
C ALA A 86 28.51 -18.72 5.03
N TYR A 87 28.41 -19.08 3.75
CA TYR A 87 27.96 -18.17 2.69
C TYR A 87 26.53 -17.68 2.90
N LEU A 88 25.61 -18.56 3.28
CA LEU A 88 24.22 -18.19 3.55
C LEU A 88 24.12 -17.23 4.74
N ARG A 89 24.93 -17.44 5.80
CA ARG A 89 24.98 -16.52 6.95
C ARG A 89 25.54 -15.15 6.57
N THR A 90 26.62 -15.09 5.79
CA THR A 90 27.21 -13.81 5.36
C THR A 90 26.25 -13.05 4.45
N TRP A 91 25.65 -13.70 3.46
CA TRP A 91 24.67 -13.07 2.58
C TRP A 91 23.40 -12.64 3.31
N ALA A 92 22.93 -13.41 4.29
CA ALA A 92 21.80 -13.00 5.12
C ALA A 92 22.12 -11.76 5.96
N ALA A 93 23.32 -11.69 6.55
CA ALA A 93 23.79 -10.53 7.30
C ALA A 93 23.95 -9.30 6.39
N GLU A 94 24.59 -9.45 5.24
CA GLU A 94 24.73 -8.40 4.23
C GLU A 94 23.37 -7.91 3.72
N LYS A 95 22.44 -8.82 3.44
CA LYS A 95 21.07 -8.48 3.02
C LYS A 95 20.38 -7.66 4.11
N LYS A 96 20.44 -8.11 5.36
CA LYS A 96 19.85 -7.38 6.49
C LYS A 96 20.48 -5.99 6.67
N GLN A 97 21.79 -5.88 6.50
CA GLN A 97 22.48 -4.59 6.56
C GLN A 97 22.08 -3.67 5.39
N LYS A 98 22.00 -4.18 4.16
CA LYS A 98 21.55 -3.43 2.99
C LYS A 98 20.11 -2.97 3.13
N GLU A 99 19.22 -3.82 3.65
CA GLU A 99 17.83 -3.48 3.93
C GLU A 99 17.72 -2.43 5.03
N ALA A 100 18.49 -2.56 6.11
CA ALA A 100 18.54 -1.57 7.18
C ALA A 100 19.09 -0.22 6.71
N ALA A 101 20.16 -0.23 5.90
CA ALA A 101 20.74 0.97 5.31
C ALA A 101 19.74 1.62 4.33
N ALA A 102 19.11 0.85 3.45
CA ALA A 102 18.09 1.36 2.53
C ALA A 102 16.88 1.94 3.28
N LYS A 103 16.46 1.31 4.38
CA LYS A 103 15.41 1.85 5.24
C LYS A 103 15.85 3.16 5.90
N ALA A 104 17.04 3.21 6.47
CA ALA A 104 17.58 4.43 7.09
C ALA A 104 17.69 5.58 6.08
N THR A 105 18.16 5.31 4.86
CA THR A 105 18.20 6.31 3.78
C THR A 105 16.80 6.81 3.43
N LYS A 106 15.82 5.92 3.25
CA LYS A 106 14.43 6.32 2.99
C LYS A 106 13.82 7.12 4.14
N ASP A 107 14.10 6.73 5.39
CA ASP A 107 13.61 7.43 6.57
C ASP A 107 14.24 8.83 6.68
N GLN A 108 15.53 8.98 6.34
CA GLN A 108 16.22 10.28 6.26
C GLN A 108 15.68 11.17 5.13
N GLU A 109 15.50 10.63 3.93
CA GLU A 109 14.90 11.34 2.79
C GLU A 109 13.47 11.79 3.13
N GLY A 110 12.68 10.92 3.75
CA GLY A 110 11.35 11.25 4.25
C GLY A 110 11.38 12.36 5.30
N ALA A 111 12.27 12.28 6.28
CA ALA A 111 12.42 13.33 7.30
C ALA A 111 12.84 14.69 6.71
N GLN A 112 13.70 14.70 5.69
CA GLN A 112 14.11 15.94 5.00
C GLN A 112 12.98 16.53 4.15
N ALA A 113 12.24 15.67 3.42
CA ALA A 113 11.04 16.08 2.69
C ALA A 113 10.00 16.66 3.66
N ASP A 114 9.82 16.04 4.82
CA ASP A 114 8.91 16.49 5.87
C ASP A 114 9.33 17.83 6.45
N ALA A 115 10.62 18.04 6.76
CA ALA A 115 11.15 19.30 7.26
C ALA A 115 11.01 20.46 6.25
N THR A 116 10.95 20.14 4.96
CA THR A 116 10.67 21.12 3.91
C THR A 116 9.18 21.40 3.81
N CYS A 117 8.37 20.35 3.77
CA CYS A 117 6.91 20.41 3.68
C CYS A 117 6.27 21.10 4.90
N SER A 118 6.83 20.92 6.10
CA SER A 118 6.32 21.52 7.34
C SER A 118 6.40 23.05 7.37
N LYS A 119 7.20 23.65 6.47
CA LYS A 119 7.31 25.11 6.32
C LYS A 119 6.28 25.69 5.34
N ASP A 120 5.65 24.83 4.52
CA ASP A 120 4.62 25.23 3.58
C ASP A 120 3.24 24.82 4.13
N PHE A 121 2.39 25.82 4.33
CA PHE A 121 1.06 25.60 4.91
C PHE A 121 0.22 24.60 4.10
N ASN A 122 0.21 24.73 2.78
CA ASN A 122 -0.59 23.88 1.90
C ASN A 122 -0.03 22.46 1.87
N CYS A 123 1.30 22.30 1.84
CA CYS A 123 1.94 21.00 1.87
C CYS A 123 1.61 20.25 3.17
N TRP A 124 1.87 20.89 4.32
CA TRP A 124 1.71 20.24 5.61
C TRP A 124 0.25 19.92 5.92
N SER A 125 -0.66 20.88 5.69
CA SER A 125 -2.10 20.67 5.91
C SER A 125 -2.70 19.61 4.98
N ASN A 126 -2.33 19.58 3.70
CA ASN A 126 -2.86 18.58 2.77
C ASN A 126 -2.28 17.18 3.01
N LYS A 127 -0.99 17.09 3.38
CA LYS A 127 -0.33 15.82 3.69
C LYS A 127 -1.10 15.04 4.77
N PHE A 128 -1.54 15.72 5.82
CA PHE A 128 -2.25 15.09 6.94
C PHE A 128 -3.78 15.11 6.81
N ASN A 129 -4.38 15.84 5.86
CA ASN A 129 -5.82 16.04 5.77
C ASN A 129 -6.61 14.72 5.72
N ARG A 130 -6.14 13.74 4.94
CA ARG A 130 -6.79 12.43 4.84
C ARG A 130 -6.71 11.64 6.14
N ALA A 131 -5.54 11.66 6.80
CA ALA A 131 -5.33 10.96 8.07
C ALA A 131 -6.17 11.61 9.18
N ALA A 132 -6.17 12.94 9.24
CA ALA A 132 -7.00 13.71 10.16
C ALA A 132 -8.48 13.44 9.92
N THR A 133 -8.97 13.50 8.68
CA THR A 133 -10.38 13.20 8.35
C THR A 133 -10.80 11.83 8.87
N LYS A 134 -9.97 10.79 8.67
CA LYS A 134 -10.26 9.43 9.13
C LYS A 134 -10.41 9.34 10.66
N VAL A 135 -9.64 10.13 11.41
CA VAL A 135 -9.63 10.09 12.88
C VAL A 135 -10.65 11.05 13.49
N CYS A 136 -10.80 12.24 12.91
CA CYS A 136 -11.62 13.32 13.40
C CYS A 136 -13.10 13.12 13.08
N ALA A 137 -13.46 12.67 11.88
CA ALA A 137 -14.87 12.54 11.48
C ALA A 137 -15.67 11.66 12.45
N PRO A 138 -15.21 10.45 12.84
CA PRO A 138 -15.94 9.64 13.83
C PRO A 138 -16.10 10.30 15.20
N GLN A 139 -15.20 11.21 15.58
CA GLN A 139 -15.30 11.94 16.85
C GLN A 139 -16.29 13.10 16.76
N VAL A 140 -16.37 13.78 15.61
CA VAL A 140 -17.40 14.81 15.34
C VAL A 140 -18.78 14.16 15.35
N GLU A 141 -18.94 13.01 14.70
CA GLU A 141 -20.20 12.24 14.68
C GLU A 141 -20.70 11.89 16.08
N ARG A 142 -19.79 11.51 16.99
CA ARG A 142 -20.12 11.18 18.38
C ARG A 142 -20.62 12.38 19.21
N ALA A 143 -20.42 13.61 18.74
CA ALA A 143 -21.00 14.79 19.39
C ALA A 143 -22.50 14.93 19.11
N ALA A 144 -23.05 14.22 18.11
CA ALA A 144 -24.47 14.23 17.82
C ALA A 144 -25.26 13.56 18.96
N LYS A 145 -26.26 14.28 19.48
CA LYS A 145 -27.17 13.73 20.52
C LYS A 145 -28.20 12.76 19.95
N ASN A 146 -28.58 12.96 18.70
CA ASN A 146 -29.56 12.16 17.97
C ASN A 146 -28.91 11.68 16.65
N ASN A 147 -29.48 12.05 15.50
CA ASN A 147 -28.89 11.77 14.20
C ASN A 147 -27.94 12.88 13.74
N PHE A 148 -27.05 12.51 12.83
CA PHE A 148 -26.21 13.40 12.06
C PHE A 148 -26.27 13.04 10.58
N GLU A 149 -25.95 13.99 9.72
CA GLU A 149 -25.76 13.76 8.29
C GLU A 149 -24.67 14.69 7.80
N TRP A 150 -23.68 14.11 7.11
CA TRP A 150 -22.66 14.90 6.44
C TRP A 150 -23.24 15.51 5.16
N THR A 151 -22.93 16.79 4.93
CA THR A 151 -23.32 17.55 3.74
C THR A 151 -22.10 17.87 2.86
N ASP A 152 -21.00 17.14 3.03
CA ASP A 152 -19.80 17.25 2.20
C ASP A 152 -20.05 16.69 0.79
N SER A 153 -19.15 17.01 -0.13
CA SER A 153 -19.25 16.55 -1.52
C SER A 153 -17.88 16.13 -2.03
N PHE A 154 -17.86 15.56 -3.23
CA PHE A 154 -16.60 15.21 -3.89
C PHE A 154 -15.67 16.43 -4.06
N THR A 155 -16.23 17.63 -4.24
CA THR A 155 -15.50 18.87 -4.47
C THR A 155 -15.28 19.70 -3.20
N SER A 156 -15.98 19.37 -2.11
CA SER A 156 -15.93 20.11 -0.85
C SER A 156 -15.67 19.11 0.29
N PRO A 157 -14.39 18.95 0.72
CA PRO A 157 -14.05 17.97 1.74
C PRO A 157 -14.68 18.32 3.08
N LYS A 158 -14.83 17.32 3.97
CA LYS A 158 -15.33 17.54 5.33
C LYS A 158 -14.55 18.64 6.06
N PHE A 159 -13.22 18.64 5.97
CA PHE A 159 -12.36 19.61 6.62
C PHE A 159 -11.71 20.56 5.60
N PRO A 160 -12.41 21.63 5.15
CA PRO A 160 -11.92 22.56 4.13
C PRO A 160 -10.88 23.56 4.67
N ARG A 161 -10.80 23.78 5.99
CA ARG A 161 -9.88 24.74 6.61
C ARG A 161 -8.91 24.03 7.55
N ALA A 162 -7.71 24.58 7.68
CA ALA A 162 -6.69 24.09 8.59
C ALA A 162 -5.93 25.26 9.22
N MET A 163 -5.41 25.06 10.42
CA MET A 163 -4.46 25.94 11.08
C MET A 163 -3.31 25.10 11.63
N ILE A 164 -2.08 25.47 11.28
CA ILE A 164 -0.88 24.78 11.78
C ILE A 164 -0.49 25.40 13.12
N ASN A 165 -0.32 24.55 14.13
CA ASN A 165 0.09 24.94 15.47
C ASN A 165 1.42 24.29 15.83
N ASP A 166 2.08 24.80 16.87
CA ASP A 166 3.27 24.20 17.49
C ASP A 166 4.35 23.77 16.47
N ASN A 167 4.65 24.66 15.51
CA ASN A 167 5.60 24.40 14.41
C ASN A 167 5.29 23.12 13.60
N GLY A 168 4.02 22.77 13.44
CA GLY A 168 3.59 21.59 12.71
C GLY A 168 3.39 20.34 13.55
N ALA A 169 3.60 20.39 14.87
CA ALA A 169 3.33 19.26 15.77
C ALA A 169 1.82 18.96 15.88
N SER A 170 0.97 19.98 15.71
CA SER A 170 -0.47 19.78 15.61
C SER A 170 -1.11 20.63 14.51
N ILE A 171 -2.25 20.17 13.98
CA ILE A 171 -3.04 20.89 12.98
C ILE A 171 -4.50 20.91 13.44
N THR A 172 -5.09 22.09 13.58
CA THR A 172 -6.53 22.22 13.80
C THR A 172 -7.25 22.22 12.46
N TYR A 173 -8.00 21.16 12.19
CA TYR A 173 -8.86 21.07 11.01
C TYR A 173 -10.27 21.53 11.35
N VAL A 174 -10.87 22.34 10.48
CA VAL A 174 -12.17 22.97 10.72
C VAL A 174 -13.09 22.72 9.53
N GLY A 175 -14.36 22.47 9.81
CA GLY A 175 -15.42 22.33 8.82
C GLY A 175 -16.81 22.63 9.39
N ASP A 176 -17.78 22.74 8.50
CA ASP A 176 -19.20 22.94 8.80
C ASP A 176 -20.11 22.04 7.94
N ALA A 177 -19.52 21.06 7.26
CA ALA A 177 -20.23 20.15 6.37
C ALA A 177 -21.02 19.04 7.11
N ILE A 178 -21.64 19.35 8.26
CA ILE A 178 -22.46 18.40 9.00
C ILE A 178 -23.69 19.08 9.58
N LYS A 179 -24.83 18.39 9.50
CA LYS A 179 -26.04 18.75 10.23
C LYS A 179 -26.33 17.71 11.31
N MET A 180 -26.79 18.16 12.47
CA MET A 180 -27.17 17.32 13.60
C MET A 180 -28.61 17.62 14.03
N GLN A 181 -29.37 16.60 14.43
CA GLN A 181 -30.72 16.77 14.93
C GLN A 181 -30.74 17.24 16.38
N ASN A 182 -31.51 18.29 16.67
CA ASN A 182 -31.82 18.68 18.04
C ASN A 182 -32.89 17.75 18.66
N GLY A 183 -33.30 18.02 19.91
CA GLY A 183 -34.30 17.21 20.62
C GLY A 183 -35.70 17.17 19.99
N PHE A 184 -35.99 18.04 19.03
CA PHE A 184 -37.25 18.10 18.29
C PHE A 184 -37.13 17.51 16.88
N GLY A 185 -35.98 16.92 16.52
CA GLY A 185 -35.71 16.36 15.19
C GLY A 185 -35.36 17.39 14.12
N ALA A 186 -35.23 18.67 14.47
CA ALA A 186 -34.82 19.71 13.52
C ALA A 186 -33.31 19.63 13.26
N TRP A 187 -32.94 19.75 11.98
CA TRP A 187 -31.55 19.74 11.53
C TRP A 187 -30.89 21.10 11.74
N ILE A 188 -29.76 21.11 12.45
CA ILE A 188 -28.95 22.30 12.71
C ILE A 188 -27.56 22.05 12.11
N ILE A 189 -27.05 23.01 11.34
CA ILE A 189 -25.69 22.94 10.81
C ILE A 189 -24.71 23.26 11.94
N MET A 190 -23.65 22.46 12.02
CA MET A 190 -22.67 22.53 13.08
C MET A 190 -21.30 22.84 12.49
N THR A 191 -20.61 23.80 13.10
CA THR A 191 -19.18 24.00 12.91
C THR A 191 -18.41 23.07 13.86
N TYR A 192 -17.32 22.49 13.39
CA TYR A 192 -16.48 21.62 14.19
C TYR A 192 -15.01 21.88 13.94
N GLU A 193 -14.22 21.62 14.98
CA GLU A 193 -12.78 21.72 14.99
C GLU A 193 -12.19 20.42 15.52
N CYS A 194 -11.09 19.97 14.92
CA CYS A 194 -10.34 18.81 15.38
C CYS A 194 -8.85 19.14 15.42
N ASP A 195 -8.26 19.08 16.61
CA ASP A 195 -6.81 19.20 16.78
C ASP A 195 -6.18 17.84 16.52
N PHE A 196 -5.38 17.73 15.46
CA PHE A 196 -4.73 16.51 15.03
C PHE A 196 -3.23 16.53 15.37
N ASP A 197 -2.74 15.51 16.07
CA ASP A 197 -1.32 15.30 16.36
C ASP A 197 -0.64 14.67 15.14
N THR A 198 0.29 15.40 14.52
CA THR A 198 0.95 14.98 13.27
C THR A 198 1.97 13.86 13.48
N LYS A 199 2.45 13.68 14.72
CA LYS A 199 3.43 12.65 15.09
C LYS A 199 2.75 11.37 15.54
N ALA A 200 1.76 11.47 16.42
CA ALA A 200 1.01 10.33 16.93
C ALA A 200 -0.11 9.87 15.98
N GLY A 201 -0.50 10.70 15.01
CA GLY A 201 -1.53 10.36 14.02
C GLY A 201 -2.92 10.21 14.64
N ARG A 202 -3.26 11.00 15.66
CA ARG A 202 -4.51 10.91 16.42
C ARG A 202 -5.14 12.28 16.67
N ALA A 203 -6.44 12.31 16.94
CA ALA A 203 -7.10 13.51 17.44
C ALA A 203 -6.72 13.75 18.92
N ILE A 204 -6.42 15.00 19.24
CA ILE A 204 -6.13 15.51 20.58
C ILE A 204 -7.44 15.98 21.22
N ALA A 205 -8.19 16.81 20.51
CA ALA A 205 -9.46 17.37 20.95
C ALA A 205 -10.39 17.60 19.76
N VAL A 206 -11.69 17.43 19.98
CA VAL A 206 -12.74 17.74 19.01
C VAL A 206 -13.78 18.63 19.67
N ARG A 207 -14.13 19.72 18.98
CA ARG A 207 -15.12 20.71 19.42
C ARG A 207 -16.19 20.81 18.35
N VAL A 208 -17.45 20.83 18.75
CA VAL A 208 -18.60 20.92 17.83
C VAL A 208 -19.59 21.94 18.39
N ASN A 209 -19.89 22.98 17.62
CA ASN A 209 -20.76 24.08 18.02
C ASN A 209 -21.79 24.37 16.92
N PRO A 210 -23.02 24.78 17.26
CA PRO A 210 -23.98 25.24 16.27
C PRO A 210 -23.43 26.43 15.48
N GLY A 211 -23.65 26.44 14.17
CA GLY A 211 -23.21 27.54 13.31
C GLY A 211 -22.71 27.07 11.95
N GLN A 212 -22.37 28.04 11.11
CA GLN A 212 -21.68 27.85 9.84
C GLN A 212 -20.39 28.63 9.87
N LEU A 213 -19.42 28.19 9.08
CA LEU A 213 -18.20 28.95 8.89
C LEU A 213 -18.53 30.21 8.07
N THR A 214 -18.31 31.38 8.67
CA THR A 214 -18.36 32.63 7.92
C THR A 214 -17.19 32.68 6.94
N ASN A 215 -17.44 33.22 5.75
CA ASN A 215 -16.41 33.48 4.73
C ASN A 215 -15.42 34.54 5.20
#